data_AF-A0A7R9EUI7-F1
#
_entry.id   AF-A0A7R9EUI7-F1
#
_cell.length_a   1.000
_cell.length_b   1.000
_cell.length_c   1.000
_cell.angle_alpha   90.00
_cell.angle_beta   90.00
_cell.angle_gamma   90.00
#
_symmetry.space_group_name_H-M   'P 1'
#
loop_
_entity.id
_entity.type
_entity.pdbx_description
1 polymer ?
#
loop_
_entity_poly.entity_id
_entity_poly.type
_entity_poly.pdbx_seq_one_letter_code
_entity_poly.pdbx_strand_id
1 'polypeptide(L)'
;MCDNCSYLIIIVHVAVVAVTKLREHWDETNSKVMQRKTQLDAMLSDSQRYEAKRQEVEAWLGRMETRLERMGAVGHTADVLEAQLREQKSYHAELHQYKHHIELFNQLTQKLIAVYQQDDTSRVKKMTETINQRYNNLNTR
;
A
#
# COMPACT_ATOMS: atom_id res chain seq x y z
N MET A 1 6.72 53.63 47.15
CA MET A 1 6.02 53.67 45.84
C MET A 1 6.70 52.80 44.77
N CYS A 2 8.00 52.48 44.88
CA CYS A 2 8.70 51.65 43.88
C CYS A 2 8.40 50.15 43.95
N ASP A 3 8.10 49.58 45.12
CA ASP A 3 7.96 48.12 45.27
C ASP A 3 6.70 47.55 44.59
N ASN A 4 5.57 48.27 44.65
CA ASN A 4 4.35 47.86 43.93
C ASN A 4 4.52 47.93 42.40
N CYS A 5 5.29 48.90 41.91
CA CYS A 5 5.57 49.04 40.48
C CYS A 5 6.50 47.92 40.00
N SER A 6 7.54 47.61 40.78
CA SER A 6 8.43 46.47 40.53
C SER A 6 7.68 45.13 40.55
N TYR A 7 6.76 44.93 41.49
CA TYR A 7 5.96 43.71 41.59
C TYR A 7 5.01 43.52 40.40
N LEU A 8 4.34 44.60 39.97
CA LEU A 8 3.50 44.60 38.77
C LEU A 8 4.30 44.30 37.50
N ILE A 9 5.50 44.88 37.34
CA ILE A 9 6.38 44.60 36.20
C ILE A 9 6.78 43.12 36.16
N ILE A 10 7.15 42.53 37.31
CA ILE A 10 7.51 41.11 37.39
C ILE A 10 6.31 40.23 37.03
N ILE A 11 5.12 40.51 37.56
CA ILE A 11 3.89 39.75 37.23
C ILE A 11 3.58 39.83 35.72
N VAL A 12 3.63 41.03 35.15
CA VAL A 12 3.38 41.23 33.71
C VAL A 12 4.42 40.48 32.89
N HIS A 13 5.69 40.56 33.25
CA HIS A 13 6.76 39.83 32.56
C HIS A 13 6.54 38.31 32.61
N VAL A 14 6.24 37.77 33.80
CA VAL A 14 5.96 36.33 33.97
C VAL A 14 4.72 35.91 33.18
N ALA A 15 3.64 36.70 33.21
CA ALA A 15 2.42 36.42 32.47
C ALA A 15 2.67 36.44 30.95
N VAL A 16 3.41 37.43 30.45
CA VAL A 16 3.80 37.51 29.03
C VAL A 16 4.61 36.28 28.63
N VAL A 17 5.62 35.90 29.42
CA VAL A 17 6.44 34.70 29.16
C VAL A 17 5.60 33.41 29.19
N ALA A 18 4.63 33.30 30.10
CA ALA A 18 3.74 32.14 30.16
C ALA A 18 2.83 32.06 28.91
N VAL A 19 2.26 33.19 28.50
CA VAL A 19 1.39 33.27 27.31
C VAL A 19 2.18 32.98 26.03
N THR A 20 3.41 33.49 25.90
CA THR A 20 4.24 33.20 24.71
C THR A 20 4.59 31.72 24.63
N LYS A 21 4.98 31.09 25.74
CA LYS A 21 5.26 29.64 25.78
C LYS A 21 4.04 28.80 25.41
N LEU A 22 2.86 29.18 25.92
CA LEU A 22 1.62 28.47 25.58
C LEU A 22 1.30 28.59 24.09
N ARG A 23 1.49 29.78 23.51
CA ARG A 23 1.31 30.00 22.08
C ARG A 23 2.28 29.18 21.24
N GLU A 24 3.56 29.15 21.61
CA GLU A 24 4.57 28.34 20.93
C GLU A 24 4.22 26.84 20.95
N HIS A 25 3.81 26.33 22.11
CA HIS A 25 3.41 24.93 22.24
C HIS A 25 2.14 24.60 21.45
N TRP A 26 1.18 25.53 21.42
CA TRP A 26 -0.01 25.41 20.60
C TRP A 26 0.32 25.36 19.11
N ASP A 27 1.15 26.29 18.64
CA ASP A 27 1.56 26.38 17.23
C ASP A 27 2.32 25.11 16.80
N GLU A 28 3.22 24.61 17.66
CA GLU A 28 3.95 23.36 17.43
C GLU A 28 2.99 22.16 17.34
N THR A 29 2.08 22.03 18.29
CA THR A 29 1.11 20.93 18.35
C THR A 29 0.17 20.97 17.14
N ASN A 30 -0.36 22.14 16.80
CA ASN A 30 -1.21 22.33 15.64
C ASN A 30 -0.48 21.98 14.33
N SER A 31 0.80 22.39 14.20
CA SER A 31 1.63 22.03 13.06
C SER A 31 1.79 20.52 12.91
N LYS A 32 2.12 19.81 14.00
CA LYS A 32 2.24 18.35 14.02
C LYS A 32 0.93 17.65 13.65
N VAL A 33 -0.21 18.13 14.15
CA VAL A 33 -1.54 17.60 13.82
C VAL A 33 -1.84 17.77 12.33
N MET A 34 -1.58 18.95 11.76
CA MET A 34 -1.83 19.20 10.34
C MET A 34 -0.91 18.38 9.44
N GLN A 35 0.36 18.21 9.82
CA GLN A 35 1.29 17.33 9.12
C GLN A 35 0.79 15.89 9.14
N ARG A 36 0.38 15.38 10.31
CA ARG A 36 -0.11 14.00 10.43
C ARG A 36 -1.41 13.79 9.65
N LYS A 37 -2.33 14.75 9.65
CA LYS A 37 -3.54 14.72 8.82
C LYS A 37 -3.19 14.56 7.35
N THR A 38 -2.28 15.40 6.85
CA THR A 38 -1.82 15.35 5.45
C THR A 38 -1.20 13.99 5.09
N GLN A 39 -0.42 13.39 6.01
CA GLN A 39 0.13 12.06 5.83
C GLN A 39 -0.96 10.97 5.76
N LEU A 40 -1.98 11.04 6.62
CA LEU A 40 -3.08 10.09 6.62
C LEU A 40 -3.96 10.21 5.37
N ASP A 41 -4.20 11.42 4.88
CA ASP A 41 -4.92 11.65 3.62
C ASP A 41 -4.16 11.05 2.43
N ALA A 42 -2.83 11.22 2.39
CA ALA A 42 -1.98 10.58 1.39
C ALA A 42 -1.98 9.04 1.51
N MET A 43 -1.91 8.52 2.74
CA MET A 43 -1.96 7.08 3.02
C MET A 43 -3.27 6.46 2.57
N LEU A 44 -4.40 7.13 2.80
CA LEU A 44 -5.70 6.69 2.36
C LEU A 44 -5.77 6.59 0.83
N SER A 45 -5.33 7.63 0.13
CA SER A 45 -5.29 7.65 -1.35
C SER A 45 -4.41 6.52 -1.92
N ASP A 46 -3.21 6.33 -1.37
CA ASP A 46 -2.32 5.25 -1.80
C ASP A 46 -2.89 3.86 -1.48
N SER A 47 -3.54 3.71 -0.33
CA SER A 47 -4.19 2.45 0.08
C SER A 47 -5.35 2.10 -0.85
N GLN A 48 -6.14 3.08 -1.27
CA GLN A 48 -7.22 2.87 -2.24
C GLN A 48 -6.68 2.40 -3.60
N ARG A 49 -5.59 2.99 -4.08
CA ARG A 49 -4.93 2.57 -5.34
C ARG A 49 -4.39 1.15 -5.24
N TYR A 50 -3.72 0.81 -4.14
CA TYR A 50 -3.27 -0.55 -3.86
C TYR A 50 -4.45 -1.53 -3.85
N GLU A 51 -5.53 -1.21 -3.14
CA GLU A 51 -6.67 -2.09 -2.95
C GLU A 51 -7.41 -2.36 -4.28
N ALA A 52 -7.62 -1.33 -5.10
CA ALA A 52 -8.18 -1.48 -6.43
C ALA A 52 -7.30 -2.42 -7.30
N LYS A 53 -5.98 -2.22 -7.26
CA LYS A 53 -5.06 -3.08 -8.02
C LYS A 53 -5.03 -4.52 -7.49
N ARG A 54 -5.09 -4.69 -6.17
CA ARG A 54 -5.15 -6.00 -5.51
C ARG A 54 -6.34 -6.81 -6.00
N GLN A 55 -7.53 -6.20 -6.01
CA GLN A 55 -8.76 -6.85 -6.47
C GLN A 55 -8.69 -7.26 -7.95
N GLU A 56 -8.14 -6.39 -8.80
CA GLU A 56 -7.91 -6.70 -10.21
C GLU A 56 -6.98 -7.91 -10.39
N VAL A 57 -5.86 -7.93 -9.66
CA VAL A 57 -4.89 -9.04 -9.68
C VAL A 57 -5.50 -10.33 -9.14
N GLU A 58 -6.25 -10.30 -8.04
CA GLU A 58 -6.93 -11.48 -7.51
C GLU A 58 -7.96 -12.06 -8.48
N ALA A 59 -8.73 -11.20 -9.14
CA ALA A 59 -9.69 -11.62 -10.14
C ALA A 59 -9.00 -12.27 -11.34
N TRP A 60 -7.86 -11.74 -11.79
CA TRP A 60 -7.09 -12.36 -12.87
C TRP A 60 -6.45 -13.68 -12.44
N LEU A 61 -5.85 -13.74 -11.24
CA LEU A 61 -5.28 -14.97 -10.69
C LEU A 61 -6.33 -16.08 -10.62
N GLY A 62 -7.53 -15.79 -10.10
CA GLY A 62 -8.60 -16.79 -10.01
C GLY A 62 -9.02 -17.33 -11.38
N ARG A 63 -9.04 -16.49 -12.43
CA ARG A 63 -9.30 -16.96 -13.80
C ARG A 63 -8.19 -17.85 -14.33
N MET A 64 -6.93 -17.47 -14.13
CA MET A 64 -5.78 -18.24 -14.60
C MET A 64 -5.63 -19.58 -13.87
N GLU A 65 -5.89 -19.60 -12.57
CA GLU A 65 -5.92 -20.83 -11.76
C GLU A 65 -7.01 -21.78 -12.26
N THR A 66 -8.23 -21.28 -12.46
CA THR A 66 -9.34 -22.07 -13.02
C THR A 66 -9.02 -22.59 -14.42
N ARG A 67 -8.35 -21.78 -15.26
CA ARG A 67 -7.92 -22.16 -16.60
C ARG A 67 -6.90 -23.29 -16.54
N LEU A 68 -5.89 -23.16 -15.68
CA LEU A 68 -4.85 -24.18 -15.49
C LEU A 68 -5.43 -25.51 -14.99
N GLU A 69 -6.38 -25.47 -14.06
CA GLU A 69 -7.08 -26.68 -13.57
C GLU A 69 -7.81 -27.42 -14.70
N ARG A 70 -8.40 -26.68 -15.65
CA ARG A 70 -9.10 -27.27 -16.81
C ARG A 70 -8.17 -27.87 -17.86
N MET A 71 -6.91 -27.45 -17.91
CA MET A 71 -5.95 -27.92 -18.93
C MET A 71 -5.55 -29.40 -18.75
N GLY A 72 -5.83 -30.00 -17.58
CA GLY A 72 -6.03 -31.44 -17.40
C GLY A 72 -4.89 -32.37 -17.87
N ALA A 73 -5.19 -33.66 -17.96
CA ALA A 73 -4.23 -34.66 -18.41
C ALA A 73 -3.99 -34.59 -19.93
N VAL A 74 -2.77 -34.88 -20.37
CA VAL A 74 -2.38 -34.90 -21.78
C VAL A 74 -3.16 -35.99 -22.52
N GLY A 75 -3.78 -35.63 -23.65
CA GLY A 75 -4.52 -36.58 -24.48
C GLY A 75 -3.60 -37.50 -25.30
N HIS A 76 -4.18 -38.54 -25.90
CA HIS A 76 -3.43 -39.55 -26.67
C HIS A 76 -3.64 -39.49 -28.19
N THR A 77 -4.48 -38.56 -28.67
CA THR A 77 -4.73 -38.37 -30.10
C THR A 77 -4.09 -37.06 -30.58
N ALA A 78 -3.67 -37.02 -31.84
CA ALA A 78 -2.91 -35.89 -32.40
C ALA A 78 -3.71 -34.58 -32.38
N ASP A 79 -5.01 -34.64 -32.67
CA ASP A 79 -5.93 -33.50 -32.63
C ASP A 79 -6.07 -32.90 -31.21
N VAL A 80 -6.13 -33.75 -30.19
CA VAL A 80 -6.17 -33.32 -28.79
C VAL A 80 -4.84 -32.68 -28.37
N LEU A 81 -3.71 -33.27 -28.77
CA LEU A 81 -2.39 -32.73 -28.48
C LEU A 81 -2.17 -31.35 -29.14
N GLU A 82 -2.62 -31.15 -30.37
CA GLU A 82 -2.55 -29.84 -31.04
C GLU A 82 -3.41 -28.79 -30.34
N ALA A 83 -4.61 -29.16 -29.88
CA ALA A 83 -5.46 -28.27 -29.09
C ALA A 83 -4.80 -27.87 -27.76
N GLN A 84 -4.24 -28.84 -27.03
CA GLN A 84 -3.52 -28.60 -25.76
C GLN A 84 -2.29 -27.72 -25.96
N LEU A 85 -1.53 -27.91 -27.05
CA LEU A 85 -0.37 -27.06 -27.35
C LEU A 85 -0.77 -25.60 -27.62
N ARG A 86 -1.86 -25.38 -28.37
CA ARG A 86 -2.38 -24.02 -28.60
C ARG A 86 -2.82 -23.37 -27.29
N GLU A 87 -3.48 -24.13 -26.43
CA GLU A 87 -3.95 -23.65 -25.13
C GLU A 87 -2.77 -23.28 -24.21
N GLN A 88 -1.74 -24.13 -24.11
CA GLN A 88 -0.50 -23.83 -23.37
C GLN A 88 0.19 -22.56 -23.89
N LYS A 89 0.33 -22.41 -25.21
CA LYS A 89 0.94 -21.21 -25.81
C LYS A 89 0.16 -19.94 -25.46
N SER A 90 -1.17 -20.02 -25.55
CA SER A 90 -2.06 -18.92 -25.18
C SER A 90 -1.98 -18.58 -23.69
N TYR A 91 -1.91 -19.60 -22.81
CA TYR A 91 -1.74 -19.44 -21.37
C TYR A 91 -0.44 -18.70 -21.01
N HIS A 92 0.70 -19.14 -21.55
CA HIS A 92 1.98 -18.47 -21.30
C HIS A 92 2.06 -17.07 -21.91
N ALA A 93 1.43 -16.84 -23.06
CA ALA A 93 1.36 -15.50 -23.66
C ALA A 93 0.60 -14.53 -22.73
N GLU A 94 -0.52 -14.96 -22.16
CA GLU A 94 -1.29 -14.16 -21.20
C GLU A 94 -0.50 -13.90 -19.91
N LEU A 95 0.18 -14.91 -19.34
CA LEU A 95 1.07 -14.73 -18.19
C LEU A 95 2.14 -13.66 -18.46
N HIS A 96 2.80 -13.75 -19.62
CA HIS A 96 3.84 -12.81 -20.00
C HIS A 96 3.30 -11.38 -20.13
N GLN A 97 2.13 -11.20 -20.75
CA GLN A 97 1.49 -9.90 -20.87
C GLN A 97 1.08 -9.33 -19.51
N TYR A 98 0.63 -10.17 -18.59
CA TYR A 98 0.15 -9.73 -17.28
C TYR A 98 1.26 -9.37 -16.30
N LYS A 99 2.51 -9.77 -16.56
CA LYS A 99 3.67 -9.51 -15.70
C LYS A 99 3.79 -8.05 -15.25
N HIS A 100 3.55 -7.09 -16.15
CA HIS A 100 3.62 -5.67 -15.81
C HIS A 100 2.59 -5.25 -14.75
N HIS A 101 1.41 -5.87 -14.72
CA HIS A 101 0.40 -5.61 -13.69
C HIS A 101 0.83 -6.10 -12.31
N ILE A 102 1.55 -7.23 -12.24
CA ILE A 102 2.16 -7.74 -11.00
C ILE A 102 3.29 -6.81 -10.53
N GLU A 103 4.12 -6.31 -11.45
CA GLU A 103 5.17 -5.34 -11.14
C GLU A 103 4.57 -4.05 -10.56
N LEU A 104 3.50 -3.51 -11.18
CA LEU A 104 2.79 -2.34 -10.68
C LEU A 104 2.17 -2.61 -9.28
N PHE A 105 1.55 -3.77 -9.08
CA PHE A 105 1.02 -4.16 -7.77
C PHE A 105 2.12 -4.19 -6.69
N ASN A 106 3.30 -4.73 -7.02
CA ASN A 106 4.45 -4.75 -6.13
C ASN A 106 5.00 -3.35 -5.86
N GLN A 107 5.02 -2.45 -6.85
CA GLN A 107 5.42 -1.04 -6.66
C GLN A 107 4.47 -0.32 -5.70
N LEU A 108 3.15 -0.50 -5.84
CA LEU A 108 2.15 0.08 -4.92
C LEU A 108 2.33 -0.46 -3.50
N THR A 109 2.59 -1.76 -3.36
CA THR A 109 2.91 -2.39 -2.07
C THR A 109 4.13 -1.75 -1.43
N GLN A 110 5.24 -1.63 -2.18
CA GLN A 110 6.48 -1.07 -1.67
C GLN A 110 6.32 0.40 -1.26
N LYS A 111 5.53 1.17 -2.01
CA LYS A 111 5.19 2.55 -1.63
C LYS A 111 4.53 2.59 -0.25
N LEU A 112 3.51 1.74 -0.02
CA LEU A 112 2.82 1.69 1.27
C LEU A 112 3.77 1.33 2.42
N ILE A 113 4.61 0.31 2.21
CA ILE A 113 5.55 -0.17 3.24
C ILE A 113 6.63 0.87 3.54
N ALA A 114 7.18 1.50 2.51
CA ALA A 114 8.33 2.39 2.64
C ALA A 114 7.95 3.80 3.10
N VAL A 115 6.78 4.32 2.69
CA VAL A 115 6.35 5.68 3.04
C VAL A 115 5.68 5.71 4.42
N TYR A 116 4.94 4.67 4.79
CA TYR A 116 4.16 4.62 6.03
C TYR A 116 4.75 3.62 7.04
N GLN A 117 6.07 3.65 7.24
CA GLN A 117 6.80 2.72 8.12
C GLN A 117 6.41 2.81 9.60
N GLN A 118 5.89 3.97 10.03
CA GLN A 118 5.41 4.20 11.40
C GLN A 118 3.96 3.74 11.60
N ASP A 119 3.29 3.31 10.52
CA ASP A 119 1.93 2.79 10.52
C ASP A 119 1.92 1.26 10.34
N ASP A 120 0.83 0.59 10.74
CA ASP A 120 0.73 -0.85 10.56
C ASP A 120 0.51 -1.23 9.08
N THR A 121 1.55 -1.80 8.49
CA THR A 121 1.57 -2.29 7.10
C THR A 121 1.60 -3.83 7.01
N SER A 122 1.38 -4.53 8.13
CA SER A 122 1.51 -6.00 8.20
C SER A 122 0.54 -6.73 7.27
N ARG A 123 -0.71 -6.26 7.15
CA ARG A 123 -1.71 -6.84 6.26
C ARG A 123 -1.31 -6.74 4.79
N VAL A 124 -0.79 -5.58 4.38
CA VAL A 124 -0.33 -5.32 3.01
C VAL A 124 0.79 -6.30 2.64
N LYS A 125 1.77 -6.50 3.54
CA LYS A 125 2.87 -7.46 3.37
C LYS A 125 2.36 -8.88 3.14
N LYS A 126 1.55 -9.41 4.07
CA LYS A 126 1.01 -10.78 4.00
C LYS A 126 0.20 -11.03 2.73
N MET A 127 -0.63 -10.06 2.36
CA MET A 127 -1.48 -10.17 1.19
C MET A 127 -0.66 -10.16 -0.11
N THR A 128 0.35 -9.30 -0.20
CA THR A 128 1.27 -9.27 -1.34
C THR A 128 2.12 -10.53 -1.44
N GLU A 129 2.59 -11.09 -0.32
CA GLU A 129 3.25 -12.40 -0.30
C GLU A 129 2.34 -13.50 -0.86
N THR A 130 1.08 -13.54 -0.43
CA THR A 130 0.08 -14.52 -0.91
C THR A 130 -0.14 -14.39 -2.42
N ILE A 131 -0.33 -13.17 -2.93
CA ILE A 131 -0.54 -12.91 -4.35
C ILE A 131 0.69 -13.30 -5.18
N ASN A 132 1.89 -12.94 -4.72
CA ASN A 132 3.13 -13.28 -5.43
C ASN A 132 3.37 -14.80 -5.43
N GLN A 133 3.06 -15.51 -4.35
CA GLN A 133 3.13 -16.97 -4.30
C GLN A 133 2.19 -17.61 -5.33
N ARG A 134 0.92 -17.16 -5.39
CA ARG A 134 -0.06 -17.65 -6.38
C ARG A 134 0.42 -17.41 -7.81
N TYR A 135 0.91 -16.20 -8.10
CA TYR A 135 1.47 -15.87 -9.41
C TYR A 135 2.68 -16.75 -9.77
N ASN A 136 3.60 -16.97 -8.84
CA ASN A 136 4.77 -17.84 -9.05
C ASN A 136 4.37 -19.30 -9.32
N ASN A 137 3.31 -19.79 -8.68
CA ASN A 137 2.78 -21.13 -8.93
C ASN A 137 2.24 -21.27 -10.36
N LEU A 138 1.57 -20.24 -10.88
CA LEU A 138 1.11 -20.21 -12.26
C LEU A 138 2.25 -20.18 -13.29
N ASN A 139 3.40 -19.61 -12.91
CA ASN A 139 4.56 -19.46 -13.78
C ASN A 139 5.53 -20.66 -13.74
N THR A 140 5.40 -21.55 -12.75
CA THR A 140 6.24 -22.74 -12.59
C THR A 140 5.57 -24.04 -13.08
N ARG A 141 4.28 -24.00 -13.38
CA ARG A 141 3.52 -25.09 -14.02
C ARG A 141 3.37 -24.84 -15.52
#